data_AF-A0A450WDR5-F1
#
_entry.id   AF-A0A450WDR5-F1
#
_cell.length_a   1.000
_cell.length_b   1.000
_cell.length_c   1.000
_cell.angle_alpha   90.00
_cell.angle_beta   90.00
_cell.angle_gamma   90.00
#
_symmetry.space_group_name_H-M   'P 1'
#
loop_
_entity.id
_entity.type
_entity.pdbx_description
1 polymer ?
#
loop_
_entity_poly.entity_id
_entity_poly.type
_entity_poly.pdbx_seq_one_letter_code
_entity_poly.pdbx_strand_id
1 'polypeptide(L)' 'MYFDEYNPPHFHIRYNEYRASMNIKDLNIISGFLPAKVRGLVAEWAELHQNELLEM' A
#
# COMPACT_ATOMS: atom_id res chain seq x y z
N MET A 1 -25.29 11.76 -2.08
CA MET A 1 -23.97 12.41 -2.01
C MET A 1 -22.94 11.32 -2.18
N TYR A 2 -22.31 11.21 -3.35
CA TYR A 2 -21.15 10.34 -3.53
C TYR A 2 -19.99 11.05 -2.83
N PHE A 3 -19.49 10.47 -1.74
CA PHE A 3 -18.29 10.94 -1.07
C PHE A 3 -17.15 10.79 -2.06
N ASP A 4 -16.64 11.91 -2.56
CA ASP A 4 -15.60 11.97 -3.58
C ASP A 4 -14.43 11.07 -3.17
N GLU A 5 -14.32 10.03 -3.98
CA GLU A 5 -13.49 8.85 -3.84
C GLU A 5 -12.04 9.23 -4.13
N TYR A 6 -11.39 9.90 -3.17
CA TYR A 6 -9.93 9.86 -3.09
C TYR A 6 -9.54 8.43 -2.73
N ASN A 7 -9.55 7.57 -3.74
CA ASN A 7 -8.97 6.25 -3.71
C ASN A 7 -7.58 6.41 -4.33
N PRO A 8 -6.60 6.94 -3.57
CA PRO A 8 -5.27 7.17 -4.11
C PRO A 8 -4.73 5.85 -4.68
N PRO A 9 -3.84 5.91 -5.69
CA PRO A 9 -3.21 4.72 -6.23
C PRO A 9 -2.59 3.95 -5.07
N HIS A 10 -3.04 2.72 -4.89
CA HIS A 10 -2.69 1.85 -3.78
C HIS A 10 -2.64 0.41 -4.26
N PHE A 11 -1.87 -0.42 -3.56
CA PHE A 11 -1.83 -1.86 -3.79
C PHE A 11 -2.22 -2.61 -2.52
N HIS A 12 -2.66 -3.86 -2.69
CA HIS A 12 -3.14 -4.70 -1.60
C HIS A 12 -2.07 -5.69 -1.19
N ILE A 13 -1.84 -5.80 0.10
CA ILE A 13 -0.84 -6.65 0.73
C ILE A 13 -1.57 -7.75 1.50
N ARG A 14 -1.17 -9.00 1.27
CA ARG A 14 -1.66 -10.16 2.00
C ARG A 14 -0.49 -10.95 2.56
N TYR A 15 -0.45 -11.14 3.87
CA TYR A 15 0.59 -11.89 4.55
C TYR A 15 0.00 -12.70 5.70
N ASN A 16 -0.08 -14.02 5.56
CA ASN A 16 -0.75 -14.92 6.51
C ASN A 16 -2.20 -14.44 6.82
N GLU A 17 -2.52 -14.14 8.08
CA GLU A 17 -3.82 -13.56 8.47
C GLU A 17 -3.92 -12.04 8.24
N TYR A 18 -2.81 -11.38 7.96
CA TYR A 18 -2.72 -9.93 7.85
C TYR A 18 -3.06 -9.45 6.44
N ARG A 19 -3.79 -8.33 6.39
CA ARG A 19 -4.21 -7.66 5.16
C ARG A 19 -4.08 -6.17 5.34
N ALA A 20 -3.53 -5.50 4.33
CA ALA A 20 -3.47 -4.05 4.31
C ALA A 20 -3.49 -3.50 2.88
N SER A 21 -3.82 -2.22 2.77
CA SER A 21 -3.68 -1.43 1.54
C SER A 21 -2.65 -0.35 1.78
N MET A 22 -1.67 -0.24 0.89
CA MET A 22 -0.60 0.75 0.97
C MET A 22 -0.72 1.73 -0.19
N ASN A 23 -0.67 3.03 0.13
CA ASN A 23 -0.62 4.10 -0.85
C ASN A 23 0.72 4.05 -1.61
N ILE A 24 0.68 4.09 -2.94
CA ILE A 24 1.87 3.99 -3.78
C ILE A 24 2.73 5.26 -3.71
N LYS A 25 2.14 6.45 -3.49
CA LYS A 25 2.87 7.72 -3.50
C LYS A 25 3.67 8.00 -2.24
N ASP A 26 3.16 7.56 -1.10
CA ASP A 26 3.69 7.93 0.23
C ASP A 26 4.02 6.68 1.08
N LEU A 27 3.81 5.49 0.52
CA LEU A 27 4.12 4.18 1.11
C LEU A 27 3.50 3.95 2.51
N ASN A 28 2.44 4.71 2.81
CA ASN A 28 1.69 4.61 4.04
C ASN A 28 0.53 3.63 3.94
N ILE A 29 0.28 2.91 5.04
CA ILE A 29 -0.87 2.03 5.16
C ILE A 29 -2.12 2.89 5.31
N ILE A 30 -3.03 2.79 4.35
CA ILE A 30 -4.30 3.52 4.32
C ILE A 30 -5.47 2.67 4.83
N SER A 31 -5.30 1.34 4.89
CA SER A 31 -6.30 0.44 5.44
C SER A 31 -5.67 -0.88 5.89
N GLY A 32 -6.26 -1.53 6.88
CA GLY A 32 -5.79 -2.80 7.44
C GLY A 32 -4.55 -2.66 8.32
N PHE A 33 -3.84 -3.76 8.51
CA PHE A 33 -2.71 -3.84 9.43
C PHE A 33 -1.68 -4.85 8.95
N LEU A 34 -0.40 -4.52 9.16
CA LEU A 34 0.73 -5.41 8.94
C LEU A 34 1.66 -5.38 10.15
N PRO A 35 2.30 -6.52 10.49
CA PRO A 35 3.43 -6.54 11.41
C PRO A 35 4.53 -5.59 10.95
N ALA A 36 5.20 -4.92 11.88
CA ALA A 36 6.23 -3.90 11.58
C ALA A 36 7.31 -4.39 10.60
N LYS A 37 7.76 -5.65 10.75
CA LYS A 37 8.73 -6.28 9.86
C LYS A 37 8.23 -6.40 8.41
N VAL A 38 6.98 -6.81 8.23
CA VAL A 38 6.37 -6.97 6.89
C VAL A 38 6.13 -5.61 6.26
N ARG A 39 5.66 -4.64 7.06
CA ARG A 39 5.50 -3.25 6.60
C ARG A 39 6.82 -2.68 6.07
N GLY A 40 7.92 -2.87 6.79
CA GLY A 40 9.25 -2.44 6.36
C GLY A 40 9.66 -3.05 5.02
N LEU A 41 9.61 -4.38 4.91
CA LEU A 41 9.95 -5.11 3.69
C LEU A 41 9.13 -4.65 2.47
N VAL A 42 7.82 -4.47 2.66
CA VAL A 42 6.94 -4.03 1.57
C VAL A 42 7.19 -2.58 1.19
N ALA A 43 7.46 -1.70 2.16
CA ALA A 43 7.79 -0.30 1.87
C ALA A 43 9.12 -0.20 1.10
N GLU A 44 10.16 -0.92 1.51
CA GLU A 44 11.44 -0.97 0.80
C GLU A 44 11.28 -1.49 -0.65
N TRP A 45 10.50 -2.56 -0.83
CA TRP A 45 10.19 -3.08 -2.15
C TRP A 45 9.40 -2.06 -2.99
N ALA A 46 8.39 -1.42 -2.40
CA ALA A 46 7.54 -0.46 -3.10
C ALA A 46 8.29 0.82 -3.47
N GLU A 47 9.27 1.26 -2.67
CA GLU A 47 10.14 2.39 -2.99
C GLU A 47 10.97 2.12 -4.25
N LEU A 48 11.53 0.90 -4.38
CA LEU A 48 12.30 0.48 -5.55
C LEU A 48 11.46 0.36 -6.82
N HIS A 49 10.19 -0.03 -6.70
CA HIS A 49 9.28 -0.29 -7.81
C HIS A 49 8.20 0.80 -7.96
N GLN A 50 8.38 1.96 -7.33
CA GLN A 50 7.32 2.97 -7.20
C GLN A 50 6.85 3.50 -8.57
N ASN A 51 7.79 3.69 -9.50
CA ASN A 51 7.46 4.14 -10.85
C ASN A 51 6.63 3.08 -11.59
N GLU A 52 7.05 1.81 -11.55
CA GLU A 52 6.32 0.71 -12.17
C GLU A 52 4.91 0.57 -11.60
N LEU A 53 4.75 0.73 -10.27
CA LEU A 53 3.46 0.71 -9.59
C LEU A 53 2.54 1.88 -9.98
N LEU A 54 3.10 3.05 -10.31
CA LEU A 54 2.36 4.23 -10.77
C LEU A 54 1.95 4.13 -12.25
N GLU A 55 2.65 3.31 -13.03
CA GLU A 55 2.38 3.09 -14.46
C GLU A 55 1.38 1.93 -14.72
N MET A 56 0.88 1.27 -13.67
CA MET A 56 -0.07 0.15 -13.73
C MET A 56 -1.49 0.53 -14.12
#